data_AF-A0A1Q5M390-F1
#
_entry.id   AF-A0A1Q5M390-F1
#
_cell.length_a   1.000
_cell.length_b   1.000
_cell.length_c   1.000
_cell.angle_alpha   90.00
_cell.angle_beta   90.00
_cell.angle_gamma   90.00
#
_symmetry.space_group_name_H-M   'P 1'
#
loop_
_entity.id
_entity.type
_entity.pdbx_description
1 polymer ?
#
loop_
_entity_poly.entity_id
_entity_poly.type
_entity_poly.pdbx_seq_one_letter_code
_entity_poly.pdbx_strand_id
1 'polypeptide(L)'
;MLSEPRSGRLAAWGNALLAGLVSPDEAVLAIVGDDAVHRVEGLPGEEGPVGLTLALGRLRALGVAGWRVALPAPGYPLGLSGPPEFNARALEAEEAVVGYGAGFGLVPEVYEAGPGPGDLHVEVLWHCLPVREAPPADVPSLGEAERELAEALRDATVVLTRLDVAASGPVAEAALDAYRARAEAGREVLAPGYPPRAVRVLELAQRVGLLISLAYSPAYGTGGAHGGAVSASEMAARAEALRPVERVARRAQVAAFNAWVEERERG
;
A
#
# COMPACT_ATOMS: atom_id res chain seq x y z
N MET A 1 -4.92 -11.52 -4.09
CA MET A 1 -3.48 -11.52 -3.80
C MET A 1 -3.12 -10.08 -3.47
N LEU A 2 -2.72 -9.76 -2.24
CA LEU A 2 -2.31 -8.39 -1.90
C LEU A 2 -1.00 -8.13 -2.64
N SER A 3 -1.09 -7.47 -3.81
CA SER A 3 0.08 -6.84 -4.41
C SER A 3 0.46 -5.67 -3.52
N GLU A 4 1.75 -5.36 -3.47
CA GLU A 4 2.19 -4.09 -2.93
C GLU A 4 1.42 -2.95 -3.62
N PRO A 5 0.89 -1.95 -2.88
CA PRO A 5 0.23 -0.81 -3.49
C PRO A 5 1.20 -0.12 -4.46
N ARG A 6 0.74 0.19 -5.68
CA ARG A 6 1.57 0.88 -6.67
C ARG A 6 2.03 2.24 -6.17
N SER A 7 1.18 2.88 -5.37
CA SER A 7 1.43 4.14 -4.67
C SER A 7 2.57 3.99 -3.66
N GLY A 8 2.69 2.83 -3.02
CA GLY A 8 3.83 2.48 -2.16
C GLY A 8 5.16 2.47 -2.91
N ARG A 9 5.21 1.78 -4.05
CA ARG A 9 6.42 1.77 -4.90
C ARG A 9 6.74 3.17 -5.44
N LEU A 10 5.73 3.89 -5.94
CA LEU A 10 5.90 5.25 -6.45
C LEU A 10 6.48 6.17 -5.38
N ALA A 11 5.91 6.18 -4.18
CA ALA A 11 6.39 7.03 -3.11
C ALA A 11 7.82 6.65 -2.68
N ALA A 12 8.09 5.36 -2.46
CA ALA A 12 9.40 4.89 -1.98
C ALA A 12 10.52 5.25 -2.96
N TRP A 13 10.37 4.85 -4.23
CA TRP A 13 11.39 5.07 -5.26
C TRP A 13 11.42 6.52 -5.77
N GLY A 14 10.28 7.21 -5.77
CA GLY A 14 10.22 8.65 -6.03
C GLY A 14 10.97 9.46 -4.96
N ASN A 15 10.87 9.08 -3.68
CA ASN A 15 11.62 9.72 -2.60
C ASN A 15 13.13 9.45 -2.70
N ALA A 16 13.54 8.22 -3.02
CA ALA A 16 14.95 7.89 -3.27
C ALA A 16 15.51 8.69 -4.46
N LEU A 17 14.74 8.87 -5.53
CA LEU A 17 15.10 9.71 -6.67
C LEU A 17 15.26 11.18 -6.27
N LEU A 18 14.32 11.73 -5.48
CA LEU A 18 14.41 13.10 -4.97
C LEU A 18 15.62 13.32 -4.05
N ALA A 19 16.01 12.28 -3.30
CA ALA A 19 17.21 12.26 -2.47
C ALA A 19 18.51 12.08 -3.27
N GLY A 20 18.42 11.74 -4.56
CA GLY A 20 19.60 11.45 -5.40
C GLY A 20 20.29 10.13 -5.05
N LEU A 21 19.58 9.19 -4.40
CA LEU A 21 20.12 7.90 -3.99
C LEU A 21 20.06 6.84 -5.10
N VAL A 22 19.20 7.07 -6.10
CA VAL A 22 19.00 6.18 -7.25
C VAL A 22 18.94 7.01 -8.54
N SER A 23 19.21 6.36 -9.67
CA SER A 23 19.06 7.00 -10.98
C SER A 23 17.58 7.14 -11.38
N PRO A 24 17.22 8.06 -12.30
CA PRO A 24 15.86 8.14 -12.83
C PRO A 24 15.36 6.82 -13.45
N ASP A 25 16.22 6.10 -14.17
CA ASP A 25 15.86 4.84 -14.83
C ASP A 25 15.60 3.73 -13.82
N GLU A 26 16.44 3.64 -12.78
CA GLU A 26 16.28 2.69 -11.67
C GLU A 26 14.98 2.94 -10.91
N ALA A 27 14.70 4.21 -10.58
CA ALA A 27 13.44 4.57 -9.92
C ALA A 27 12.23 4.16 -10.77
N VAL A 28 12.23 4.47 -12.07
CA VAL A 28 11.12 4.13 -12.97
C VAL A 28 10.93 2.62 -13.09
N LEU A 29 12.03 1.86 -13.27
CA LEU A 29 11.99 0.41 -13.36
C LEU A 29 11.38 -0.21 -12.09
N ALA A 30 11.76 0.28 -10.92
CA ALA A 30 11.23 -0.22 -9.66
C ALA A 30 9.78 0.19 -9.38
N ILE A 31 9.35 1.38 -9.82
CA ILE A 31 7.94 1.83 -9.71
C ILE A 31 7.03 0.98 -10.59
N VAL A 32 7.47 0.70 -11.82
CA VAL A 32 6.74 -0.15 -12.77
C VAL A 32 6.69 -1.60 -12.25
N GLY A 33 7.83 -2.14 -11.80
CA GLY A 33 7.95 -3.51 -11.34
C GLY A 33 7.41 -4.51 -12.36
N ASP A 34 6.44 -5.34 -11.95
CA ASP A 34 5.82 -6.36 -12.82
C ASP A 34 4.78 -5.82 -13.81
N ASP A 35 4.42 -4.54 -13.74
CA ASP A 35 3.50 -3.93 -14.72
C ASP A 35 4.21 -3.70 -16.07
N ALA A 36 3.47 -3.56 -17.16
CA ALA A 36 4.07 -3.30 -18.48
C ALA A 36 4.49 -1.84 -18.66
N VAL A 37 3.64 -0.89 -18.26
CA VAL A 37 3.91 0.54 -18.45
C VAL A 37 3.14 1.39 -17.46
N HIS A 38 3.78 2.48 -17.05
CA HIS A 38 3.17 3.53 -16.25
C HIS A 38 3.27 4.86 -16.99
N ARG A 39 2.15 5.57 -17.12
CA ARG A 39 2.08 6.93 -17.68
C ARG A 39 1.40 7.88 -16.70
N VAL A 40 1.63 9.17 -16.85
CA VAL A 40 1.02 10.22 -16.02
C VAL A 40 0.27 11.19 -16.92
N GLU A 41 -0.99 11.45 -16.62
CA GLU A 41 -1.81 12.46 -17.28
C GLU A 41 -2.20 13.60 -16.33
N GLY A 42 -2.72 14.70 -16.90
CA GLY A 42 -3.09 15.90 -16.12
C GLY A 42 -1.89 16.68 -15.58
N LEU A 43 -0.68 16.38 -16.04
CA LEU A 43 0.54 17.02 -15.60
C LEU A 43 0.62 18.48 -16.15
N PRO A 44 0.84 19.50 -15.30
CA PRO A 44 0.90 20.88 -15.76
C PRO A 44 1.97 21.11 -16.84
N GLY A 45 1.54 21.66 -17.98
CA GLY A 45 2.41 21.98 -19.12
C GLY A 45 2.56 20.86 -20.15
N GLU A 46 1.90 19.72 -19.98
CA GLU A 46 1.86 18.63 -20.96
C GLU A 46 0.43 18.45 -21.50
N GLU A 47 0.29 18.25 -22.81
CA GLU A 47 -1.03 18.15 -23.49
C GLU A 47 -1.65 16.74 -23.42
N GLY A 48 -0.89 15.74 -22.97
CA GLY A 48 -1.35 14.36 -22.89
C GLY A 48 -0.49 13.49 -21.96
N PRO A 49 -0.76 12.17 -21.90
CA PRO A 49 -0.05 11.27 -21.01
C PRO A 49 1.45 11.18 -21.34
N VAL A 50 2.29 11.30 -20.32
CA VAL A 50 3.76 11.25 -20.43
C VAL A 50 4.35 10.09 -19.63
N GLY A 51 5.59 9.70 -19.93
CA GLY A 51 6.29 8.67 -19.15
C GLY A 51 6.70 9.14 -17.75
N LEU A 52 6.85 8.20 -16.82
CA LEU A 52 7.21 8.47 -15.42
C LEU A 52 8.47 9.34 -15.25
N THR A 53 9.53 9.10 -16.04
CA THR A 53 10.78 9.87 -15.96
C THR A 53 10.54 11.37 -16.14
N LEU A 54 9.77 11.75 -17.17
CA LEU A 54 9.43 13.13 -17.44
C LEU A 54 8.52 13.67 -16.33
N ALA A 55 7.50 12.91 -15.94
CA ALA A 55 6.53 13.33 -14.94
C ALA A 55 7.18 13.64 -13.58
N LEU A 56 8.03 12.74 -13.08
CA LEU A 56 8.75 12.93 -11.82
C LEU A 56 9.71 14.13 -11.89
N GLY A 57 10.39 14.32 -13.03
CA GLY A 57 11.26 15.48 -13.26
C GLY A 57 10.49 16.81 -13.25
N ARG A 58 9.30 16.84 -13.87
CA ARG A 58 8.41 18.02 -13.87
C ARG A 58 7.85 18.31 -12.49
N LEU A 59 7.33 17.31 -11.79
CA LEU A 59 6.77 17.48 -10.44
C LEU A 59 7.82 17.99 -9.46
N ARG A 60 9.06 17.50 -9.57
CA ARG A 60 10.21 18.06 -8.85
C ARG A 60 10.45 19.53 -9.19
N ALA A 61 10.44 19.90 -10.48
CA ALA A 61 10.61 21.29 -10.91
C ALA A 61 9.46 22.21 -10.44
N LEU A 62 8.27 21.66 -10.24
CA LEU A 62 7.10 22.33 -9.69
C LEU A 62 7.10 22.41 -8.16
N GLY A 63 8.12 21.89 -7.49
CA GLY A 63 8.32 22.06 -6.04
C GLY A 63 8.03 20.81 -5.20
N VAL A 64 7.66 19.67 -5.79
CA VAL A 64 7.52 18.43 -5.03
C VAL A 64 8.87 18.03 -4.44
N ALA A 65 8.93 17.99 -3.12
CA ALA A 65 10.12 17.69 -2.31
C ALA A 65 10.03 16.32 -1.61
N GLY A 66 8.89 15.64 -1.71
CA GLY A 66 8.67 14.30 -1.20
C GLY A 66 7.32 13.74 -1.62
N TRP A 67 7.12 12.45 -1.39
CA TRP A 67 5.91 11.71 -1.72
C TRP A 67 5.42 10.99 -0.47
N ARG A 68 4.13 11.17 -0.16
CA ARG A 68 3.41 10.42 0.87
C ARG A 68 2.37 9.52 0.23
N VAL A 69 2.15 8.36 0.80
CA VAL A 69 1.09 7.43 0.42
C VAL A 69 -0.18 7.75 1.18
N ALA A 70 -1.31 7.60 0.51
CA ALA A 70 -2.64 7.46 1.08
C ALA A 70 -3.22 6.09 0.65
N LEU A 71 -3.81 5.36 1.59
CA LEU A 71 -4.47 4.07 1.33
C LEU A 71 -5.90 4.13 1.86
N PRO A 72 -6.78 4.95 1.25
CA PRO A 72 -8.15 5.09 1.72
C PRO A 72 -8.96 3.79 1.56
N ALA A 73 -10.06 3.72 2.29
CA ALA A 73 -11.08 2.69 2.14
C ALA A 73 -12.47 3.32 2.39
N PRO A 74 -13.58 2.66 2.01
CA PRO A 74 -14.92 3.17 2.28
C PRO A 74 -15.12 3.54 3.77
N GLY A 75 -15.42 4.82 4.04
CA GLY A 75 -15.59 5.37 5.39
C GLY A 75 -14.28 5.63 6.15
N TYR A 76 -13.12 5.46 5.51
CA TYR A 76 -11.81 5.62 6.12
C TYR A 76 -10.82 6.32 5.17
N PRO A 77 -10.79 7.67 5.15
CA PRO A 77 -10.02 8.47 4.19
C PRO A 77 -8.53 8.62 4.58
N LEU A 78 -7.89 7.52 4.98
CA LEU A 78 -6.52 7.50 5.50
C LEU A 78 -5.51 8.12 4.53
N GLY A 79 -4.79 9.14 4.99
CA GLY A 79 -3.75 9.83 4.23
C GLY A 79 -4.25 10.88 3.24
N LEU A 80 -5.57 10.98 3.03
CA LEU A 80 -6.14 11.96 2.11
C LEU A 80 -6.12 13.37 2.71
N SER A 81 -5.96 14.37 1.82
CA SER A 81 -5.91 15.79 2.19
C SER A 81 -6.92 16.65 1.43
N GLY A 82 -7.70 16.07 0.50
CA GLY A 82 -8.57 16.81 -0.42
C GLY A 82 -7.79 17.45 -1.57
N PRO A 83 -8.47 18.15 -2.51
CA PRO A 83 -9.91 18.44 -2.59
C PRO A 83 -10.83 17.23 -2.88
N PRO A 84 -12.18 17.41 -2.91
CA PRO A 84 -13.14 16.32 -3.12
C PRO A 84 -12.90 15.47 -4.38
N GLU A 85 -12.47 16.08 -5.48
CA GLU A 85 -12.18 15.37 -6.73
C GLU A 85 -11.03 14.36 -6.58
N PHE A 86 -9.92 14.80 -5.97
CA PHE A 86 -8.80 13.91 -5.65
C PHE A 86 -9.25 12.80 -4.70
N ASN A 87 -9.98 13.15 -3.64
CA ASN A 87 -10.45 12.17 -2.66
C ASN A 87 -11.39 11.12 -3.28
N ALA A 88 -12.28 11.54 -4.19
CA ALA A 88 -13.22 10.64 -4.84
C ALA A 88 -12.48 9.60 -5.70
N ARG A 89 -11.53 10.05 -6.53
CA ARG A 89 -10.70 9.15 -7.34
C ARG A 89 -9.82 8.25 -6.47
N ALA A 90 -9.18 8.81 -5.44
CA ALA A 90 -8.33 8.03 -4.53
C ALA A 90 -9.14 6.97 -3.75
N LEU A 91 -10.38 7.27 -3.38
CA LEU A 91 -11.28 6.30 -2.74
C LEU A 91 -11.70 5.18 -3.70
N GLU A 92 -11.92 5.48 -4.97
CA GLU A 92 -12.22 4.49 -6.00
C GLU A 92 -11.03 3.58 -6.30
N ALA A 93 -9.82 4.15 -6.36
CA ALA A 93 -8.59 3.39 -6.55
C ALA A 93 -8.11 2.67 -5.27
N GLU A 94 -8.63 3.02 -4.09
CA GLU A 94 -8.14 2.63 -2.75
C GLU A 94 -6.67 2.97 -2.45
N GLU A 95 -6.02 3.75 -3.32
CA GLU A 95 -4.64 4.19 -3.17
C GLU A 95 -4.38 5.52 -3.89
N ALA A 96 -3.45 6.31 -3.35
CA ALA A 96 -2.93 7.51 -3.99
C ALA A 96 -1.56 7.90 -3.43
N VAL A 97 -0.87 8.79 -4.14
CA VAL A 97 0.33 9.48 -3.66
C VAL A 97 0.05 10.99 -3.58
N VAL A 98 0.51 11.62 -2.50
CA VAL A 98 0.36 13.03 -2.21
C VAL A 98 1.75 13.66 -2.17
N GLY A 99 1.97 14.72 -2.95
CA GLY A 99 3.19 15.50 -2.95
C GLY A 99 3.37 16.29 -1.67
N TYR A 100 4.59 16.31 -1.17
CA TYR A 100 5.05 17.18 -0.09
C TYR A 100 5.82 18.36 -0.69
N GLY A 101 5.54 19.59 -0.21
CA GLY A 101 6.16 20.83 -0.70
C GLY A 101 5.50 21.44 -1.95
N ALA A 102 4.55 20.72 -2.58
CA ALA A 102 3.68 21.25 -3.60
C ALA A 102 2.36 20.48 -3.64
N GLY A 103 1.25 21.19 -3.91
CA GLY A 103 -0.11 20.65 -3.96
C GLY A 103 -0.43 19.78 -5.19
N PHE A 104 0.36 18.76 -5.48
CA PHE A 104 0.07 17.74 -6.50
C PHE A 104 -0.08 16.35 -5.90
N GLY A 105 -1.06 15.58 -6.36
CA GLY A 105 -1.25 14.17 -6.02
C GLY A 105 -1.45 13.33 -7.27
N LEU A 106 -1.13 12.05 -7.17
CA LEU A 106 -1.25 11.06 -8.23
C LEU A 106 -2.19 9.94 -7.76
N VAL A 107 -3.19 9.60 -8.59
CA VAL A 107 -4.09 8.47 -8.34
C VAL A 107 -3.95 7.46 -9.50
N PRO A 108 -3.68 6.18 -9.25
CA PRO A 108 -3.54 5.20 -10.32
C PRO A 108 -4.91 4.75 -10.84
N GLU A 109 -5.02 4.63 -12.15
CA GLU A 109 -6.06 3.86 -12.84
C GLU A 109 -5.38 2.69 -13.55
N VAL A 110 -5.89 1.48 -13.32
CA VAL A 110 -5.27 0.23 -13.74
C VAL A 110 -6.05 -0.38 -14.90
N TYR A 111 -5.36 -0.68 -15.98
CA TYR A 111 -5.93 -1.34 -17.16
C TYR A 111 -5.26 -2.69 -17.37
N GLU A 112 -6.05 -3.71 -17.69
CA GLU A 112 -5.55 -4.99 -18.18
C GLU A 112 -5.69 -5.01 -19.71
N ALA A 113 -4.59 -5.24 -20.40
CA ALA A 113 -4.53 -5.33 -21.85
C ALA A 113 -3.84 -6.63 -22.27
N GLY A 114 -4.28 -7.27 -23.36
CA GLY A 114 -3.66 -8.50 -23.84
C GLY A 114 -4.59 -9.39 -24.69
N PRO A 115 -4.03 -10.28 -25.52
CA PRO A 115 -4.80 -11.11 -26.46
C PRO A 115 -5.58 -12.26 -25.78
N GLY A 116 -5.34 -12.55 -24.50
CA GLY A 116 -6.10 -13.55 -23.75
C GLY A 116 -5.57 -13.81 -22.33
N PRO A 117 -6.20 -14.72 -21.58
CA PRO A 117 -5.99 -14.93 -20.13
C PRO A 117 -4.58 -15.36 -19.68
N GLY A 118 -3.63 -15.57 -20.61
CA GLY A 118 -2.23 -15.94 -20.33
C GLY A 118 -1.20 -14.93 -20.84
N ASP A 119 -1.65 -13.82 -21.42
CA ASP A 119 -0.82 -12.74 -21.97
C ASP A 119 -1.43 -11.38 -21.64
N LEU A 120 -2.07 -11.29 -20.46
CA LEU A 120 -2.53 -10.03 -19.91
C LEU A 120 -1.33 -9.31 -19.31
N HIS A 121 -1.11 -8.09 -19.76
CA HIS A 121 -0.22 -7.14 -19.13
C HIS A 121 -1.03 -6.04 -18.46
N VAL A 122 -0.46 -5.50 -17.40
CA VAL A 122 -1.06 -4.42 -16.63
C VAL A 122 -0.45 -3.09 -17.04
N GLU A 123 -1.28 -2.14 -17.44
CA GLU A 123 -0.89 -0.76 -17.70
C GLU A 123 -1.48 0.15 -16.62
N VAL A 124 -0.74 1.19 -16.24
CA VAL A 124 -1.14 2.11 -15.18
C VAL A 124 -1.11 3.54 -15.70
N LEU A 125 -2.22 4.24 -15.54
CA LEU A 125 -2.34 5.66 -15.82
C LEU A 125 -2.50 6.41 -14.49
N TRP A 126 -1.53 7.25 -14.17
CA TRP A 126 -1.57 8.11 -12.99
C TRP A 126 -2.24 9.44 -13.33
N HIS A 127 -3.33 9.73 -12.65
CA HIS A 127 -4.03 11.01 -12.74
C HIS A 127 -3.36 12.03 -11.82
N CYS A 128 -2.69 13.02 -12.41
CA CYS A 128 -2.14 14.15 -11.67
C CYS A 128 -3.23 15.18 -11.37
N LEU A 129 -3.47 15.42 -10.08
CA LEU A 129 -4.57 16.24 -9.58
C LEU A 129 -4.04 17.23 -8.53
N PRO A 130 -4.68 18.40 -8.37
CA PRO A 130 -4.36 19.28 -7.27
C PRO A 130 -4.72 18.61 -5.93
N VAL A 131 -3.87 18.79 -4.93
CA VAL A 131 -4.12 18.38 -3.54
C VAL A 131 -3.91 19.56 -2.59
N ARG A 132 -4.51 19.51 -1.41
CA ARG A 132 -4.23 20.50 -0.37
C ARG A 132 -2.92 20.16 0.33
N GLU A 133 -2.08 21.17 0.51
CA GLU A 133 -0.92 21.10 1.41
C GLU A 133 -1.42 21.21 2.85
N ALA A 134 -1.94 20.11 3.37
CA ALA A 134 -2.43 19.97 4.73
C ALA A 134 -1.87 18.70 5.37
N PRO A 135 -1.85 18.61 6.70
CA PRO A 135 -1.50 17.36 7.38
C PRO A 135 -2.39 16.21 6.89
N PRO A 136 -1.83 15.03 6.60
CA PRO A 136 -2.59 13.89 6.12
C PRO A 136 -3.57 13.39 7.20
N ALA A 137 -4.80 13.04 6.79
CA ALA A 137 -5.81 12.56 7.72
C ALA A 137 -5.45 11.19 8.33
N ASP A 138 -5.55 11.09 9.66
CA ASP A 138 -5.44 9.83 10.44
C ASP A 138 -4.14 9.03 10.27
N VAL A 139 -3.08 9.64 9.76
CA VAL A 139 -1.76 9.01 9.61
C VAL A 139 -0.97 9.15 10.92
N PRO A 140 -0.69 8.05 11.64
CA PRO A 140 0.18 8.10 12.82
C PRO A 140 1.64 8.32 12.43
N SER A 141 2.46 8.73 13.40
CA SER A 141 3.91 8.58 13.28
C SER A 141 4.30 7.11 13.16
N LEU A 142 5.46 6.81 12.56
CA LEU A 142 5.96 5.44 12.45
C LEU A 142 6.00 4.72 13.81
N GLY A 143 6.38 5.43 14.87
CA GLY A 143 6.48 4.86 16.21
C GLY A 143 5.13 4.57 16.87
N GLU A 144 4.11 5.38 16.60
CA GLU A 144 2.73 5.10 17.04
C GLU A 144 2.17 3.90 16.29
N ALA A 145 2.35 3.86 14.97
CA ALA A 145 1.83 2.80 14.12
C ALA A 145 2.39 1.42 14.51
N GLU A 146 3.68 1.33 14.85
CA GLU A 146 4.30 0.10 15.34
C GLU A 146 3.69 -0.38 16.67
N ARG A 147 3.46 0.54 17.61
CA ARG A 147 2.86 0.21 18.91
C ARG A 147 1.43 -0.28 18.75
N GLU A 148 0.63 0.46 18.00
CA GLU A 148 -0.75 0.10 17.71
C GLU A 148 -0.84 -1.26 17.00
N LEU A 149 0.04 -1.52 16.03
CA LEU A 149 0.09 -2.80 15.31
C LEU A 149 0.41 -3.97 16.27
N ALA A 150 1.38 -3.78 17.15
CA ALA A 150 1.72 -4.78 18.16
C ALA A 150 0.57 -5.02 19.16
N GLU A 151 -0.16 -3.96 19.54
CA GLU A 151 -1.34 -4.06 20.42
C GLU A 151 -2.49 -4.80 19.74
N ALA A 152 -2.87 -4.39 18.52
CA ALA A 152 -3.95 -5.01 17.78
C ALA A 152 -3.70 -6.51 17.51
N LEU A 153 -2.46 -6.89 17.21
CA LEU A 153 -2.09 -8.29 17.04
C LEU A 153 -2.23 -9.10 18.33
N ARG A 154 -1.83 -8.53 19.47
CA ARG A 154 -2.00 -9.19 20.79
C ARG A 154 -3.48 -9.40 21.09
N ASP A 155 -4.30 -8.37 20.93
CA ASP A 155 -5.73 -8.42 21.23
C ASP A 155 -6.48 -9.39 20.32
N ALA A 156 -6.19 -9.36 19.02
CA ALA A 156 -6.78 -10.28 18.06
C ALA A 156 -6.38 -11.74 18.32
N THR A 157 -5.13 -11.99 18.72
CA THR A 157 -4.70 -13.35 19.10
C THR A 157 -5.53 -13.87 20.27
N VAL A 158 -5.74 -13.04 21.31
CA VAL A 158 -6.57 -13.41 22.47
C VAL A 158 -8.01 -13.73 22.05
N VAL A 159 -8.61 -12.92 21.18
CA VAL A 159 -9.99 -13.12 20.71
C VAL A 159 -10.10 -14.39 19.84
N LEU A 160 -9.21 -14.58 18.87
CA LEU A 160 -9.26 -15.72 17.95
C LEU A 160 -8.99 -17.05 18.64
N THR A 161 -8.09 -17.09 19.64
CA THR A 161 -7.88 -18.28 20.48
C THR A 161 -9.13 -18.61 21.30
N ARG A 162 -9.83 -17.62 21.86
CA ARG A 162 -11.07 -17.84 22.62
C ARG A 162 -12.21 -18.36 21.76
N LEU A 163 -12.23 -18.03 20.48
CA LEU A 163 -13.26 -18.47 19.54
C LEU A 163 -12.99 -19.88 18.97
N ASP A 164 -11.88 -20.54 19.33
CA ASP A 164 -11.42 -21.84 18.78
C ASP A 164 -11.33 -21.86 17.24
N VAL A 165 -11.17 -20.67 16.62
CA VAL A 165 -11.10 -20.46 15.16
C VAL A 165 -9.68 -20.71 14.62
N ALA A 166 -8.74 -21.10 15.48
CA ALA A 166 -7.32 -21.20 15.17
C ALA A 166 -6.94 -22.53 14.50
N ALA A 167 -7.40 -22.73 13.27
CA ALA A 167 -6.71 -23.62 12.34
C ALA A 167 -6.01 -22.75 11.29
N SER A 168 -4.69 -22.57 11.43
CA SER A 168 -3.83 -22.16 10.32
C SER A 168 -3.73 -23.34 9.36
N GLY A 169 -4.64 -23.42 8.40
CA GLY A 169 -4.66 -24.50 7.42
C GLY A 169 -3.52 -24.39 6.39
N PRO A 170 -3.31 -25.44 5.57
CA PRO A 170 -2.22 -25.50 4.57
C PRO A 170 -2.18 -24.31 3.59
N VAL A 171 -3.33 -23.67 3.32
CA VAL A 171 -3.43 -22.48 2.46
C VAL A 171 -2.72 -21.27 3.09
N ALA A 172 -2.82 -21.09 4.40
CA ALA A 172 -2.16 -20.00 5.11
C ALA A 172 -0.64 -20.22 5.17
N GLU A 173 -0.22 -21.46 5.40
CA GLU A 173 1.20 -21.84 5.39
C GLU A 173 1.82 -21.62 4.01
N ALA A 174 1.17 -22.11 2.94
CA ALA A 174 1.64 -21.92 1.57
C ALA A 174 1.74 -20.42 1.19
N ALA A 175 0.79 -19.59 1.63
CA ALA A 175 0.85 -18.16 1.38
C ALA A 175 1.96 -17.46 2.17
N LEU A 176 2.24 -17.89 3.40
CA LEU A 176 3.36 -17.41 4.20
C LEU A 176 4.70 -17.82 3.59
N ASP A 177 4.81 -19.04 3.08
CA ASP A 177 6.03 -19.52 2.43
C ASP A 177 6.27 -18.80 1.10
N ALA A 178 5.20 -18.55 0.32
CA ALA A 178 5.29 -17.71 -0.87
C ALA A 178 5.70 -16.26 -0.54
N TYR A 179 5.20 -15.70 0.57
CA TYR A 179 5.62 -14.38 1.05
C TYR A 179 7.10 -14.38 1.46
N ARG A 180 7.55 -15.38 2.22
CA ARG A 180 8.95 -15.53 2.64
C ARG A 180 9.89 -15.69 1.45
N ALA A 181 9.54 -16.55 0.50
CA ALA A 181 10.33 -16.75 -0.72
C ALA A 181 10.49 -15.43 -1.51
N ARG A 182 9.45 -14.60 -1.57
CA ARG A 182 9.52 -13.26 -2.19
C ARG A 182 10.39 -12.28 -1.40
N ALA A 183 10.32 -12.31 -0.07
CA ALA A 183 11.17 -11.48 0.79
C ALA A 183 12.65 -11.89 0.68
N GLU A 184 12.94 -13.19 0.63
CA GLU A 184 14.28 -13.75 0.50
C GLU A 184 14.88 -13.56 -0.90
N ALA A 185 14.05 -13.43 -1.94
CA ALA A 185 14.47 -13.14 -3.30
C ALA A 185 15.06 -11.71 -3.50
N GLY A 186 15.33 -10.97 -2.43
CA GLY A 186 15.98 -9.66 -2.49
C GLY A 186 15.05 -8.51 -2.84
N ARG A 187 13.74 -8.64 -2.57
CA ARG A 187 12.77 -7.58 -2.82
C ARG A 187 12.97 -6.44 -1.81
N GLU A 188 13.47 -5.30 -2.26
CA GLU A 188 13.50 -4.07 -1.47
C GLU A 188 12.06 -3.54 -1.31
N VAL A 189 11.47 -3.77 -0.13
CA VAL A 189 10.10 -3.30 0.20
C VAL A 189 10.03 -1.77 0.27
N LEU A 190 11.15 -1.13 0.60
CA LEU A 190 11.35 0.31 0.54
C LEU A 190 12.69 0.59 -0.15
N ALA A 191 12.71 1.63 -0.96
CA ALA A 191 13.90 2.11 -1.64
C ALA A 191 14.97 2.61 -0.64
N PRO A 192 16.23 2.81 -1.08
CA PRO A 192 17.28 3.39 -0.25
C PRO A 192 16.88 4.73 0.38
N GLY A 193 17.36 4.97 1.60
CA GLY A 193 17.13 6.21 2.35
C GLY A 193 15.99 6.13 3.38
N TYR A 194 15.23 5.04 3.43
CA TYR A 194 14.25 4.78 4.49
C TYR A 194 14.92 4.24 5.77
N PRO A 195 14.40 4.58 6.96
CA PRO A 195 14.92 4.04 8.20
C PRO A 195 14.65 2.53 8.29
N PRO A 196 15.58 1.70 8.82
CA PRO A 196 15.39 0.26 8.96
C PRO A 196 14.13 -0.12 9.77
N ARG A 197 13.67 0.78 10.64
CA ARG A 197 12.42 0.63 11.38
C ARG A 197 11.19 0.63 10.46
N ALA A 198 11.15 1.49 9.45
CA ALA A 198 10.03 1.56 8.49
C ALA A 198 9.92 0.26 7.70
N VAL A 199 11.04 -0.30 7.26
CA VAL A 199 11.09 -1.58 6.53
C VAL A 199 10.42 -2.69 7.35
N ARG A 200 10.86 -2.88 8.61
CA ARG A 200 10.31 -3.92 9.48
C ARG A 200 8.81 -3.74 9.76
N VAL A 201 8.36 -2.50 9.97
CA VAL A 201 6.94 -2.20 10.21
C VAL A 201 6.11 -2.50 8.96
N LEU A 202 6.61 -2.12 7.77
CA LEU A 202 5.93 -2.38 6.51
C LEU A 202 5.81 -3.88 6.22
N GLU A 203 6.89 -4.63 6.40
CA GLU A 203 6.89 -6.09 6.23
C GLU A 203 5.86 -6.77 7.14
N LEU A 204 5.86 -6.40 8.43
CA LEU A 204 4.88 -6.92 9.38
C LEU A 204 3.46 -6.55 8.96
N ALA A 205 3.21 -5.29 8.60
CA ALA A 205 1.89 -4.82 8.21
C ALA A 205 1.37 -5.48 6.91
N GLN A 206 2.23 -5.68 5.92
CA GLN A 206 1.90 -6.40 4.68
C GLN A 206 1.62 -7.87 4.95
N ARG A 207 2.44 -8.54 5.78
CA ARG A 207 2.23 -9.93 6.17
C ARG A 207 0.90 -10.12 6.91
N VAL A 208 0.57 -9.21 7.83
CA VAL A 208 -0.71 -9.22 8.55
C VAL A 208 -1.88 -9.00 7.60
N GLY A 209 -1.78 -8.02 6.70
CA GLY A 209 -2.79 -7.79 5.66
C GLY A 209 -3.03 -9.03 4.80
N LEU A 210 -1.96 -9.72 4.37
CA LEU A 210 -2.05 -10.96 3.62
C LEU A 210 -2.82 -12.03 4.40
N LEU A 211 -2.47 -12.27 5.67
CA LEU A 211 -3.16 -13.24 6.51
C LEU A 211 -4.65 -12.92 6.71
N ILE A 212 -4.98 -11.64 6.90
CA ILE A 212 -6.36 -11.18 7.02
C ILE A 212 -7.12 -11.40 5.69
N SER A 213 -6.53 -11.09 4.55
CA SER A 213 -7.16 -11.32 3.24
C SER A 213 -7.48 -12.80 2.99
N LEU A 214 -6.60 -13.70 3.46
CA LEU A 214 -6.82 -15.15 3.40
C LEU A 214 -7.90 -15.59 4.38
N ALA A 215 -7.96 -14.97 5.56
CA ALA A 215 -8.99 -15.25 6.55
C ALA A 215 -10.41 -14.90 6.07
N TYR A 216 -10.55 -13.91 5.18
CA TYR A 216 -11.81 -13.59 4.52
C TYR A 216 -12.11 -14.48 3.30
N SER A 217 -11.14 -15.25 2.81
CA SER A 217 -11.34 -16.10 1.62
C SER A 217 -12.20 -17.32 1.95
N PRO A 218 -13.23 -17.63 1.14
CA PRO A 218 -14.06 -18.82 1.34
C PRO A 218 -13.26 -20.14 1.23
N ALA A 219 -12.10 -20.12 0.57
CA ALA A 219 -11.20 -21.28 0.47
C ALA A 219 -10.51 -21.64 1.80
N TYR A 220 -10.56 -20.77 2.81
CA TYR A 220 -9.99 -21.03 4.14
C TYR A 220 -10.86 -21.99 4.97
N GLY A 221 -12.17 -22.11 4.66
CA GLY A 221 -13.14 -22.86 5.45
C GLY A 221 -13.25 -24.37 5.14
N THR A 222 -12.57 -24.86 4.10
CA THR A 222 -12.68 -26.27 3.64
C THR A 222 -11.47 -27.14 3.98
N GLY A 223 -10.45 -26.58 4.65
CA GLY A 223 -9.16 -27.24 4.88
C GLY A 223 -8.93 -27.86 6.26
N GLY A 224 -9.93 -27.86 7.15
CA GLY A 224 -9.84 -28.56 8.43
C GLY A 224 -10.28 -30.02 8.28
N ALA A 225 -9.43 -30.97 8.65
CA ALA A 225 -9.87 -32.33 8.91
C ALA A 225 -11.07 -32.26 9.89
N HIS A 226 -12.16 -32.96 9.54
CA HIS A 226 -13.53 -32.85 10.09
C HIS A 226 -14.33 -31.69 9.48
N GLY A 227 -15.12 -32.02 8.44
CA GLY A 227 -15.99 -31.10 7.71
C GLY A 227 -17.14 -30.53 8.55
N GLY A 228 -16.83 -29.61 9.45
CA GLY A 228 -17.79 -28.69 10.03
C GLY A 228 -17.97 -27.50 9.10
N ALA A 229 -19.17 -27.33 8.53
CA ALA A 229 -19.51 -26.10 7.82
C ALA A 229 -19.37 -24.93 8.81
N VAL A 230 -18.49 -23.96 8.51
CA VAL A 230 -18.38 -22.73 9.30
C VAL A 230 -19.73 -21.99 9.17
N SER A 231 -20.37 -21.68 10.29
CA SER A 231 -21.64 -20.97 10.27
C SER A 231 -21.45 -19.51 9.83
N ALA A 232 -22.49 -18.91 9.25
CA ALA A 232 -22.48 -17.48 8.91
C ALA A 232 -22.19 -16.59 10.12
N SER A 233 -22.61 -17.02 11.32
CA SER A 233 -22.32 -16.32 12.59
C SER A 233 -20.85 -16.37 12.97
N GLU A 234 -20.16 -17.49 12.77
CA GLU A 234 -18.71 -17.59 13.05
C GLU A 234 -17.89 -16.78 12.04
N MET A 235 -18.29 -16.78 10.76
CA MET A 235 -17.66 -15.92 9.75
C MET A 235 -17.82 -14.43 10.09
N ALA A 236 -19.01 -14.02 10.53
CA ALA A 236 -19.27 -12.64 10.94
C ALA A 236 -18.47 -12.24 12.20
N ALA A 237 -18.41 -13.11 13.21
CA ALA A 237 -17.64 -12.88 14.43
C ALA A 237 -16.13 -12.78 14.13
N ARG A 238 -15.61 -13.64 13.24
CA ARG A 238 -14.22 -13.55 12.77
C ARG A 238 -13.94 -12.24 12.04
N ALA A 239 -14.85 -11.82 11.16
CA ALA A 239 -14.73 -10.54 10.46
C ALA A 239 -14.72 -9.35 11.42
N GLU A 240 -15.59 -9.35 12.44
CA GLU A 240 -15.59 -8.32 13.49
C GLU A 240 -14.26 -8.29 14.25
N ALA A 241 -13.72 -9.46 14.62
CA ALA A 241 -12.46 -9.55 15.35
C ALA A 241 -11.25 -9.07 14.54
N LEU A 242 -11.25 -9.27 13.21
CA LEU A 242 -10.12 -8.91 12.34
C LEU A 242 -10.16 -7.46 11.84
N ARG A 243 -11.33 -6.83 11.77
CA ARG A 243 -11.49 -5.43 11.31
C ARG A 243 -10.57 -4.42 12.01
N PRO A 244 -10.37 -4.44 13.35
CA PRO A 244 -9.41 -3.57 14.02
C PRO A 244 -7.97 -3.78 13.55
N VAL A 245 -7.55 -5.05 13.38
CA VAL A 245 -6.19 -5.40 12.95
C VAL A 245 -5.94 -4.92 11.52
N GLU A 246 -6.92 -5.08 10.64
CA GLU A 246 -6.85 -4.63 9.25
C GLU A 246 -6.64 -3.11 9.16
N ARG A 247 -7.41 -2.34 9.93
CA ARG A 247 -7.27 -0.87 9.99
C ARG A 247 -5.88 -0.46 10.47
N VAL A 248 -5.39 -1.08 11.54
CA VAL A 248 -4.08 -0.75 12.11
C VAL A 248 -2.94 -1.19 11.17
N ALA A 249 -3.05 -2.35 10.53
CA ALA A 249 -2.09 -2.77 9.52
C ALA A 249 -2.03 -1.78 8.35
N ARG A 250 -3.18 -1.31 7.84
CA ARG A 250 -3.23 -0.29 6.79
C ARG A 250 -2.59 1.04 7.23
N ARG A 251 -2.83 1.50 8.46
CA ARG A 251 -2.17 2.67 9.05
C ARG A 251 -0.65 2.50 9.15
N ALA A 252 -0.19 1.32 9.56
CA ALA A 252 1.22 0.99 9.66
C ALA A 252 1.91 0.97 8.28
N GLN A 253 1.24 0.49 7.23
CA GLN A 253 1.76 0.59 5.86
C GLN A 253 1.93 2.05 5.44
N VAL A 254 0.90 2.89 5.63
CA VAL A 254 0.96 4.32 5.30
C VAL A 254 2.07 5.03 6.09
N ALA A 255 2.17 4.80 7.40
CA ALA A 255 3.21 5.40 8.23
C ALA A 255 4.62 4.96 7.80
N ALA A 256 4.81 3.69 7.44
CA ALA A 256 6.10 3.20 6.96
C ALA A 256 6.52 3.81 5.62
N PHE A 257 5.61 3.91 4.64
CA PHE A 257 5.91 4.60 3.37
C PHE A 257 6.14 6.10 3.55
N ASN A 258 5.51 6.72 4.56
CA ASN A 258 5.63 8.15 4.84
C ASN A 258 6.82 8.50 5.75
N ALA A 259 7.51 7.51 6.31
CA ALA A 259 8.60 7.71 7.26
C ALA A 259 9.74 8.58 6.70
N TRP A 260 10.03 8.49 5.41
CA TRP A 260 11.04 9.34 4.77
C TRP A 260 10.67 10.83 4.84
N VAL A 261 9.40 11.17 4.56
CA VAL A 261 8.92 12.56 4.64
C VAL A 261 8.81 12.99 6.11
N GLU A 262 8.36 12.11 7.00
CA GLU A 262 8.29 12.34 8.45
C GLU A 262 9.68 12.71 9.04
N GLU A 263 10.74 12.00 8.64
CA GLU A 263 12.11 12.32 9.08
C GLU A 263 12.60 13.65 8.51
N ARG A 264 12.26 13.95 7.26
CA ARG A 264 12.60 15.23 6.61
C ARG A 264 11.91 16.43 7.26
N GLU A 265 10.70 16.27 7.79
CA GLU A 265 9.98 17.33 8.52
C GLU A 265 10.57 17.60 9.90
N ARG A 266 11.32 16.66 10.47
CA ARG A 266 11.95 16.78 11.80
C ARG A 266 13.35 17.40 11.78
N GLY A 267 14.01 17.43 10.62
CA GLY A 267 15.36 17.95 10.41
C GLY A 267 15.38 19.31 9.74
#